data_AF-A0A6A4E0I9-F1
#
_entry.id   AF-A0A6A4E0I9-F1
#
_cell.length_a   1.000
_cell.length_b   1.000
_cell.length_c   1.000
_cell.angle_alpha   90.00
_cell.angle_beta   90.00
_cell.angle_gamma   90.00
#
_symmetry.space_group_name_H-M   'P 1'
#
loop_
_entity.id
_entity.type
_entity.pdbx_description
1 polymer ?
#
loop_
_entity_poly.entity_id
_entity_poly.type
_entity_poly.pdbx_seq_one_letter_code
_entity_poly.pdbx_strand_id
1 'polypeptide(L)'
;MSDEVAMKFKTEVAALENVPDEEKDWHPHSENQVLDLVHPSLFCCVFGVTMKASSPPDATTFSSPAEQMQRLLFAGSVAVEKPLGCKTDFQWIPTDILVGDGGEPGNDGDVNSRMLSYINNLHPDQHADLYDSIGKIFGRFVPLFERMLGDQEAGMPESGFFVDMECHNVSEELPLRPEIPTLNGLPDKHSVVSLRGKQLQVIVKIAQIVLTPEKPKYDGGAWHVEGTLAEKIVGTGIYYFSCENIKNSRLSFRAEVDEPLCQHDDHDGAAEIYGLIGSELLVQVLGSVETLESRCLVFPNILQHQVQPFELQDPTKSGVRKILAFFLVDPKNPIPSTSVIPPQQEEWMKTPIAFTDIDEVEQNIRSMLAKGMTLAEAKQHRLKLMKERAEPEPPEYARLNNPRYFSLCEH
;
A
#
# COMPACT_ATOMS: atom_id res chain seq x y z
N MET A 1 -9.58 14.90 -7.49
CA MET A 1 -8.66 15.75 -6.70
C MET A 1 -8.78 17.17 -7.24
N SER A 2 -8.65 18.24 -6.45
CA SER A 2 -8.49 19.57 -7.06
C SER A 2 -7.12 19.67 -7.70
N ASP A 3 -7.02 20.39 -8.82
CA ASP A 3 -5.75 20.57 -9.54
C ASP A 3 -4.66 21.18 -8.64
N GLU A 4 -5.06 22.08 -7.73
CA GLU A 4 -4.16 22.70 -6.75
C GLU A 4 -3.51 21.68 -5.81
N VAL A 5 -4.29 20.76 -5.21
CA VAL A 5 -3.75 19.73 -4.32
C VAL A 5 -2.85 18.77 -5.10
N ALA A 6 -3.24 18.40 -6.33
CA ALA A 6 -2.44 17.52 -7.16
C ALA A 6 -1.09 18.15 -7.56
N MET A 7 -1.07 19.42 -7.97
CA MET A 7 0.16 20.14 -8.33
C MET A 7 1.06 20.37 -7.11
N LYS A 8 0.48 20.74 -5.96
CA LYS A 8 1.22 20.92 -4.70
C LYS A 8 1.91 19.61 -4.31
N PHE A 9 1.16 18.50 -4.30
CA PHE A 9 1.68 17.17 -3.99
C PHE A 9 2.82 16.75 -4.93
N LYS A 10 2.67 16.94 -6.25
CA LYS A 10 3.75 16.66 -7.22
C LYS A 10 5.04 17.41 -6.90
N THR A 11 4.93 18.68 -6.53
CA THR A 11 6.08 19.53 -6.20
C THR A 11 6.76 19.07 -4.92
N GLU A 12 5.99 18.72 -3.90
CA GLU A 12 6.49 18.22 -2.62
C GLU A 12 7.19 16.86 -2.76
N VAL A 13 6.62 15.94 -3.56
CA VAL A 13 7.24 14.64 -3.84
C VAL A 13 8.54 14.79 -4.64
N ALA A 14 8.64 15.79 -5.52
CA ALA A 14 9.88 16.05 -6.26
C ALA A 14 11.08 16.33 -5.33
N ALA A 15 10.86 16.82 -4.10
CA ALA A 15 11.92 16.98 -3.12
C ALA A 15 12.52 15.65 -2.65
N LEU A 16 11.72 14.57 -2.64
CA LEU A 16 12.19 13.21 -2.34
C LEU A 16 12.89 12.55 -3.54
N GLU A 17 12.53 12.98 -4.75
CA GLU A 17 13.11 12.45 -6.01
C GLU A 17 14.46 13.08 -6.35
N ASN A 18 14.60 14.38 -6.09
CA ASN A 18 15.74 15.21 -6.47
C ASN A 18 16.87 15.14 -5.44
N VAL A 19 17.22 13.92 -5.03
CA VAL A 19 18.40 13.61 -4.21
C VAL A 19 19.56 13.14 -5.11
N PRO A 20 20.82 13.21 -4.64
CA PRO A 20 21.96 12.62 -5.35
C PRO A 20 21.70 11.16 -5.74
N ASP A 21 22.27 10.70 -6.85
CA ASP A 21 22.01 9.36 -7.39
C ASP A 21 22.43 8.25 -6.41
N GLU A 22 23.46 8.50 -5.60
CA GLU A 22 23.93 7.60 -4.53
C GLU A 22 22.95 7.49 -3.34
N GLU A 23 22.07 8.46 -3.16
CA GLU A 23 21.05 8.48 -2.11
C GLU A 23 19.72 7.87 -2.56
N LYS A 24 19.53 7.70 -3.89
CA LYS A 24 18.32 7.08 -4.45
C LYS A 24 18.17 5.64 -3.97
N ASP A 25 17.01 5.35 -3.37
CA ASP A 25 16.67 4.01 -2.92
C ASP A 25 15.98 3.22 -4.05
N TRP A 26 16.78 2.68 -4.97
CA TRP A 26 16.28 1.79 -5.99
C TRP A 26 15.79 0.48 -5.36
N HIS A 27 14.57 0.08 -5.71
CA HIS A 27 13.97 -1.14 -5.23
C HIS A 27 14.85 -2.34 -5.58
N PRO A 28 15.12 -3.27 -4.64
CA PRO A 28 15.93 -4.45 -4.93
C PRO A 28 15.39 -5.24 -6.13
N HIS A 29 16.29 -5.75 -6.98
CA HIS A 29 15.94 -6.57 -8.15
C HIS A 29 15.13 -5.85 -9.26
N SER A 30 14.91 -4.54 -9.15
CA SER A 30 14.19 -3.75 -10.18
C SER A 30 15.07 -3.22 -11.32
N GLU A 31 16.35 -3.55 -11.31
CA GLU A 31 17.36 -3.03 -12.24
C GLU A 31 17.36 -1.50 -12.44
N ASN A 32 17.13 -0.75 -11.36
CA ASN A 32 17.01 0.71 -11.34
C ASN A 32 15.82 1.24 -12.17
N GLN A 33 14.72 0.50 -12.23
CA GLN A 33 13.46 0.99 -12.82
C GLN A 33 12.43 1.38 -11.77
N VAL A 34 12.48 0.83 -10.55
CA VAL A 34 11.54 1.16 -9.48
C VAL A 34 12.27 1.95 -8.39
N LEU A 35 11.87 3.19 -8.17
CA LEU A 35 12.43 4.07 -7.14
C LEU A 35 11.46 4.18 -5.97
N ASP A 36 11.94 3.82 -4.79
CA ASP A 36 11.23 3.89 -3.52
C ASP A 36 11.44 5.27 -2.89
N LEU A 37 10.38 6.08 -2.77
CA LEU A 37 10.45 7.42 -2.16
C LEU A 37 10.01 7.40 -0.70
N VAL A 38 8.86 6.76 -0.43
CA VAL A 38 8.40 6.42 0.91
C VAL A 38 8.02 4.95 0.87
N HIS A 39 8.77 4.11 1.55
CA HIS A 39 8.59 2.67 1.43
C HIS A 39 8.42 1.98 2.78
N PRO A 40 7.33 1.21 2.98
CA PRO A 40 6.99 0.68 4.30
C PRO A 40 7.93 -0.42 4.81
N SER A 41 8.71 -1.04 3.93
CA SER A 41 9.72 -2.04 4.33
C SER A 41 11.00 -1.43 4.92
N LEU A 42 11.27 -0.15 4.66
CA LEU A 42 12.42 0.54 5.24
C LEU A 42 12.08 1.01 6.66
N PHE A 43 12.96 0.76 7.63
CA PHE A 43 12.70 0.98 9.06
C PHE A 43 11.39 0.31 9.54
N CYS A 44 11.12 -0.91 9.06
CA CYS A 44 9.99 -1.72 9.53
C CYS A 44 10.15 -2.11 11.01
N CYS A 45 9.06 -2.53 11.64
CA CYS A 45 9.09 -3.12 12.98
C CYS A 45 9.73 -4.51 12.89
N VAL A 46 10.68 -4.79 13.79
CA VAL A 46 11.27 -6.10 14.03
C VAL A 46 10.75 -6.60 15.36
N PHE A 47 9.94 -7.65 15.35
CA PHE A 47 9.33 -8.15 16.58
C PHE A 47 10.38 -8.58 17.62
N GLY A 48 10.13 -8.24 18.88
CA GLY A 48 11.06 -8.47 20.00
C GLY A 48 12.26 -7.52 20.05
N VAL A 49 12.44 -6.64 19.06
CA VAL A 49 13.56 -5.69 18.99
C VAL A 49 13.07 -4.24 18.95
N THR A 50 12.12 -3.92 18.08
CA THR A 50 11.56 -2.57 17.97
C THR A 50 10.87 -2.20 19.28
N MET A 51 11.20 -1.02 19.81
CA MET A 51 10.64 -0.52 21.06
C MET A 51 9.37 0.29 20.81
N LYS A 52 8.39 0.16 21.71
CA LYS A 52 7.18 0.98 21.78
C LYS A 52 7.03 1.61 23.16
N ALA A 53 6.24 2.67 23.23
CA ALA A 53 5.81 3.26 24.48
C ALA A 53 4.84 2.34 25.22
N SER A 54 5.09 2.16 26.52
CA SER A 54 4.18 1.44 27.43
C SER A 54 2.92 2.24 27.76
N SER A 55 3.04 3.56 27.78
CA SER A 55 1.93 4.49 28.02
C SER A 55 2.07 5.70 27.08
N PRO A 56 1.75 5.53 25.78
CA PRO A 56 1.83 6.62 24.82
C PRO A 56 0.78 7.70 25.16
N PRO A 57 1.11 8.99 24.97
CA PRO A 57 0.12 10.05 25.03
C PRO A 57 -0.89 9.91 23.89
N ASP A 58 -2.09 10.44 24.09
CA ASP A 58 -3.12 10.49 23.05
C ASP A 58 -2.66 11.36 21.88
N ALA A 59 -2.48 10.75 20.71
CA ALA A 59 -1.98 11.40 19.51
C ALA A 59 -2.89 12.54 19.03
N THR A 60 -4.18 12.51 19.37
CA THR A 60 -5.13 13.56 18.98
C THR A 60 -4.87 14.89 19.68
N THR A 61 -4.17 14.89 20.81
CA THR A 61 -3.89 16.06 21.64
C THR A 61 -2.78 16.95 21.10
N PHE A 62 -1.97 16.45 20.16
CA PHE A 62 -0.88 17.20 19.55
C PHE A 62 -1.35 18.02 18.35
N SER A 63 -0.69 19.16 18.17
CA SER A 63 -0.97 20.08 17.06
C SER A 63 -0.45 19.55 15.71
N SER A 64 0.62 18.76 15.73
CA SER A 64 1.24 18.19 14.53
C SER A 64 1.85 16.80 14.78
N PRO A 65 2.02 15.98 13.73
CA PRO A 65 2.80 14.75 13.78
C PRO A 65 4.23 14.95 14.31
N ALA A 66 4.84 16.10 14.04
CA ALA A 66 6.18 16.40 14.51
C ALA A 66 6.25 16.61 16.02
N GLU A 67 5.30 17.38 16.58
CA GLU A 67 5.19 17.55 18.03
C GLU A 67 4.97 16.19 18.72
N GLN A 68 4.06 15.38 18.18
CA GLN A 68 3.81 14.03 18.68
C GLN A 68 5.08 13.16 18.63
N MET A 69 5.79 13.16 17.49
CA MET A 69 7.02 12.39 17.30
C MET A 69 8.09 12.80 18.31
N GLN A 70 8.32 14.10 18.51
CA GLN A 70 9.32 14.62 19.45
C GLN A 70 9.01 14.19 20.89
N ARG A 71 7.73 14.17 21.28
CA ARG A 71 7.30 13.69 22.60
C ARG A 71 7.48 12.19 22.77
N LEU A 72 7.37 11.43 21.68
CA LEU A 72 7.49 9.97 21.69
C LEU A 72 8.95 9.48 21.67
N LEU A 73 9.92 10.29 21.21
CA LEU A 73 11.34 9.93 21.06
C LEU A 73 11.93 9.18 22.27
N PHE A 74 11.52 9.54 23.48
CA PHE A 74 12.04 8.99 24.74
C PHE A 74 11.10 7.99 25.44
N ALA A 75 9.98 7.65 24.82
CA ALA A 75 8.94 6.84 25.44
C ALA A 75 9.14 5.33 25.25
N GLY A 76 9.99 4.92 24.30
CA GLY A 76 10.28 3.52 23.97
C GLY A 76 10.81 2.75 25.17
N SER A 77 10.00 1.83 25.70
CA SER A 77 10.30 1.14 26.96
C SER A 77 9.99 -0.36 26.94
N VAL A 78 9.15 -0.82 26.02
CA VAL A 78 8.78 -2.24 25.89
C VAL A 78 8.91 -2.65 24.43
N ALA A 79 9.44 -3.85 24.16
CA ALA A 79 9.53 -4.36 22.80
C ALA A 79 8.14 -4.66 22.21
N VAL A 80 7.98 -4.49 20.91
CA VAL A 80 6.78 -4.91 20.20
C VAL A 80 6.78 -6.43 20.12
N GLU A 81 5.77 -7.07 20.71
CA GLU A 81 5.64 -8.52 20.75
C GLU A 81 5.16 -9.08 19.41
N LYS A 82 5.69 -10.26 19.04
CA LYS A 82 5.23 -11.02 17.88
C LYS A 82 3.84 -11.59 18.15
N PRO A 83 2.82 -11.31 17.34
CA PRO A 83 1.49 -11.90 17.51
C PRO A 83 1.53 -13.43 17.45
N LEU A 84 0.69 -14.09 18.25
CA LEU A 84 0.61 -15.56 18.24
C LEU A 84 0.22 -16.07 16.84
N GLY A 85 0.98 -17.03 16.32
CA GLY A 85 0.75 -17.60 14.98
C GLY A 85 1.28 -16.74 13.82
N CYS A 86 1.84 -15.56 14.08
CA CYS A 86 2.52 -14.76 13.07
C CYS A 86 3.76 -15.50 12.56
N LYS A 87 3.87 -15.70 11.25
CA LYS A 87 5.00 -16.41 10.63
C LYS A 87 6.16 -15.49 10.27
N THR A 88 5.91 -14.19 10.10
CA THR A 88 6.95 -13.19 9.79
C THR A 88 7.59 -12.61 11.06
N ASP A 89 8.86 -12.22 10.95
CA ASP A 89 9.58 -11.48 12.00
C ASP A 89 9.41 -9.95 11.89
N PHE A 90 8.74 -9.49 10.83
CA PHE A 90 8.62 -8.08 10.49
C PHE A 90 7.17 -7.61 10.41
N GLN A 91 6.97 -6.31 10.61
CA GLN A 91 5.69 -5.65 10.42
C GLN A 91 5.91 -4.25 9.85
N TRP A 92 5.15 -3.90 8.82
CA TRP A 92 5.05 -2.50 8.39
C TRP A 92 4.34 -1.65 9.45
N ILE A 93 4.86 -0.45 9.70
CA ILE A 93 4.36 0.43 10.76
C ILE A 93 3.38 1.44 10.13
N PRO A 94 2.07 1.39 10.47
CA PRO A 94 1.11 2.37 9.99
C PRO A 94 1.30 3.73 10.67
N THR A 95 0.83 4.78 10.00
CA THR A 95 0.54 6.08 10.61
C THR A 95 -0.92 6.16 11.06
N ASP A 96 -1.18 6.94 12.11
CA ASP A 96 -2.52 7.23 12.59
C ASP A 96 -3.08 8.48 11.92
N ILE A 97 -4.31 8.39 11.42
CA ILE A 97 -5.03 9.49 10.79
C ILE A 97 -6.43 9.64 11.39
N LEU A 98 -6.80 10.86 11.74
CA LEU A 98 -8.16 11.18 12.20
C LEU A 98 -9.01 11.62 11.02
N VAL A 99 -10.13 10.95 10.81
CA VAL A 99 -11.13 11.32 9.80
C VAL A 99 -12.20 12.19 10.42
N GLY A 100 -12.55 13.29 9.76
CA GLY A 100 -13.64 14.18 10.15
C GLY A 100 -15.00 13.49 10.21
N ASP A 101 -15.91 14.03 10.99
CA ASP A 101 -17.25 13.49 11.26
C ASP A 101 -18.33 13.98 10.27
N GLY A 102 -17.99 14.85 9.32
CA GLY A 102 -18.92 15.48 8.38
C GLY A 102 -19.24 14.64 7.13
N GLY A 103 -20.48 14.81 6.62
CA GLY A 103 -20.96 14.22 5.37
C GLY A 103 -21.56 12.82 5.52
N GLU A 104 -22.25 12.34 4.48
CA GLU A 104 -22.83 10.99 4.46
C GLU A 104 -21.77 9.93 4.06
N PRO A 105 -21.80 8.72 4.66
CA PRO A 105 -20.86 7.66 4.31
C PRO A 105 -21.01 7.18 2.87
N GLY A 106 -19.88 6.96 2.20
CA GLY A 106 -19.82 6.52 0.82
C GLY A 106 -20.08 7.61 -0.22
N ASN A 107 -20.59 8.79 0.13
CA ASN A 107 -20.82 9.86 -0.85
C ASN A 107 -19.56 10.69 -1.13
N ASP A 108 -19.46 11.24 -2.35
CA ASP A 108 -18.40 12.19 -2.64
C ASP A 108 -18.56 13.44 -1.78
N GLY A 109 -17.44 13.91 -1.24
CA GLY A 109 -17.43 14.98 -0.27
C GLY A 109 -15.99 15.32 0.08
N ASP A 110 -15.76 16.56 0.49
CA ASP A 110 -14.47 16.97 1.02
C ASP A 110 -14.36 16.45 2.46
N VAL A 111 -13.98 15.19 2.59
CA VAL A 111 -13.77 14.58 3.90
C VAL A 111 -12.45 15.10 4.44
N ASN A 112 -12.53 15.91 5.49
CA ASN A 112 -11.33 16.35 6.19
C ASN A 112 -10.64 15.17 6.86
N SER A 113 -9.32 15.12 6.78
CA SER A 113 -8.52 14.19 7.57
C SER A 113 -7.23 14.85 8.03
N ARG A 114 -6.77 14.45 9.22
CA ARG A 114 -5.60 15.00 9.90
C ARG A 114 -4.65 13.89 10.30
N MET A 115 -3.40 13.99 9.87
CA MET A 115 -2.32 13.11 10.31
C MET A 115 -2.06 13.33 11.80
N LEU A 116 -2.04 12.26 12.59
CA LEU A 116 -1.84 12.31 14.05
C LEU A 116 -0.41 11.96 14.45
N SER A 117 0.25 11.10 13.69
CA SER A 117 1.61 10.63 13.95
C SER A 117 2.44 10.63 12.69
N TYR A 118 3.75 10.47 12.82
CA TYR A 118 4.65 10.48 11.66
C TYR A 118 4.34 9.29 10.71
N ILE A 119 4.60 9.47 9.42
CA ILE A 119 4.63 8.42 8.40
C ILE A 119 6.01 7.78 8.46
N ASN A 120 6.04 6.44 8.58
CA ASN A 120 7.31 5.73 8.59
C ASN A 120 8.15 6.08 7.35
N ASN A 121 9.42 6.39 7.55
CA ASN A 121 10.35 6.83 6.51
C ASN A 121 10.05 8.20 5.87
N LEU A 122 9.27 9.08 6.53
CA LEU A 122 9.07 10.46 6.07
C LEU A 122 9.11 11.43 7.27
N HIS A 123 10.13 12.27 7.38
CA HIS A 123 10.29 13.15 8.55
C HIS A 123 9.19 14.24 8.61
N PRO A 124 8.42 14.36 9.71
CA PRO A 124 7.26 15.25 9.76
C PRO A 124 7.60 16.74 9.78
N ASP A 125 8.70 17.17 10.41
CA ASP A 125 9.12 18.58 10.36
C ASP A 125 9.66 18.98 8.96
N GLN A 126 10.46 18.12 8.33
CA GLN A 126 11.10 18.42 7.04
C GLN A 126 10.10 18.41 5.88
N HIS A 127 9.00 17.65 6.01
CA HIS A 127 8.01 17.45 4.95
C HIS A 127 6.58 17.78 5.41
N ALA A 128 6.41 18.75 6.31
CA ALA A 128 5.10 19.12 6.87
C ALA A 128 4.04 19.38 5.79
N ASP A 129 4.41 20.11 4.75
CA ASP A 129 3.55 20.41 3.59
C ASP A 129 3.07 19.14 2.86
N LEU A 130 3.95 18.13 2.72
CA LEU A 130 3.63 16.84 2.13
C LEU A 130 2.66 16.04 3.00
N TYR A 131 2.79 16.11 4.33
CA TYR A 131 1.82 15.49 5.24
C TYR A 131 0.42 16.07 5.07
N ASP A 132 0.30 17.39 4.92
CA ASP A 132 -0.97 18.06 4.67
C ASP A 132 -1.58 17.60 3.34
N SER A 133 -0.77 17.51 2.28
CA SER A 133 -1.22 17.03 0.97
C SER A 133 -1.65 15.56 1.02
N ILE A 134 -0.87 14.67 1.66
CA ILE A 134 -1.25 13.26 1.84
C ILE A 134 -2.55 13.16 2.64
N GLY A 135 -2.70 13.96 3.70
CA GLY A 135 -3.93 14.04 4.49
C GLY A 135 -5.14 14.43 3.65
N LYS A 136 -5.04 15.49 2.84
CA LYS A 136 -6.11 15.92 1.92
C LYS A 136 -6.42 14.86 0.86
N ILE A 137 -5.38 14.20 0.33
CA ILE A 137 -5.56 13.15 -0.66
C ILE A 137 -6.27 11.95 -0.02
N PHE A 138 -5.86 11.50 1.17
CA PHE A 138 -6.53 10.42 1.89
C PHE A 138 -8.01 10.70 2.16
N GLY A 139 -8.38 11.95 2.48
CA GLY A 139 -9.77 12.36 2.61
C GLY A 139 -10.63 11.98 1.40
N ARG A 140 -10.08 12.05 0.18
CA ARG A 140 -10.76 11.62 -1.06
C ARG A 140 -10.88 10.10 -1.20
N PHE A 141 -10.05 9.34 -0.50
CA PHE A 141 -10.13 7.88 -0.43
C PHE A 141 -11.14 7.38 0.62
N VAL A 142 -11.53 8.21 1.60
CA VAL A 142 -12.46 7.78 2.66
C VAL A 142 -13.79 7.24 2.09
N PRO A 143 -14.51 7.95 1.19
CA PRO A 143 -15.75 7.42 0.62
C PRO A 143 -15.55 6.14 -0.20
N LEU A 144 -14.39 6.01 -0.87
CA LEU A 144 -14.03 4.82 -1.63
C LEU A 144 -13.82 3.61 -0.72
N PHE A 145 -13.08 3.78 0.38
CA PHE A 145 -12.91 2.73 1.39
C PHE A 145 -14.23 2.39 2.09
N GLU A 146 -15.07 3.37 2.40
CA GLU A 146 -16.40 3.13 2.96
C GLU A 146 -17.25 2.26 2.02
N ARG A 147 -17.26 2.53 0.72
CA ARG A 147 -17.96 1.68 -0.26
C ARG A 147 -17.38 0.28 -0.34
N MET A 148 -16.05 0.17 -0.43
CA MET A 148 -15.37 -1.12 -0.46
C MET A 148 -15.72 -1.98 0.76
N LEU A 149 -15.66 -1.41 1.97
CA LEU A 149 -16.04 -2.10 3.20
C LEU A 149 -17.53 -2.41 3.26
N GLY A 150 -18.38 -1.50 2.78
CA GLY A 150 -19.83 -1.71 2.71
C GLY A 150 -20.20 -2.85 1.75
N ASP A 151 -19.55 -2.94 0.60
CA ASP A 151 -19.73 -4.03 -0.36
C ASP A 151 -19.21 -5.36 0.21
N GLN A 152 -18.14 -5.35 1.00
CA GLN A 152 -17.69 -6.54 1.74
C GLN A 152 -18.69 -6.99 2.82
N GLU A 153 -19.29 -6.06 3.58
CA GLU A 153 -20.32 -6.40 4.59
C GLU A 153 -21.63 -6.87 3.96
N ALA A 154 -22.01 -6.32 2.80
CA ALA A 154 -23.21 -6.75 2.07
C ALA A 154 -23.05 -8.13 1.40
N GLY A 155 -21.82 -8.59 1.20
CA GLY A 155 -21.49 -9.78 0.42
C GLY A 155 -21.35 -9.47 -1.08
N MET A 156 -20.65 -10.34 -1.80
CA MET A 156 -20.51 -10.21 -3.26
C MET A 156 -21.90 -10.27 -3.91
N PRO A 157 -22.24 -9.35 -4.83
CA PRO A 157 -23.47 -9.45 -5.60
C PRO A 157 -23.48 -10.77 -6.38
N GLU A 158 -24.65 -11.41 -6.49
CA GLU A 158 -24.80 -12.59 -7.34
C GLU A 158 -24.40 -12.26 -8.78
N SER A 159 -23.62 -13.16 -9.41
CA SER A 159 -23.18 -12.97 -10.78
C SER A 159 -24.41 -12.88 -11.71
N GLY A 160 -24.60 -11.71 -12.33
CA GLY A 160 -25.59 -11.52 -13.40
C GLY A 160 -25.08 -11.95 -14.77
N PHE A 161 -23.91 -12.59 -14.84
CA PHE A 161 -23.29 -13.06 -16.07
C PHE A 161 -23.94 -14.36 -16.53
N PHE A 162 -24.45 -14.37 -17.76
CA PHE A 162 -24.99 -15.55 -18.42
C PHE A 162 -24.14 -15.84 -19.65
N VAL A 163 -23.69 -17.09 -19.77
CA VAL A 163 -22.94 -17.55 -20.94
C VAL A 163 -23.88 -18.27 -21.89
N ASP A 164 -23.80 -17.92 -23.17
CA ASP A 164 -24.36 -18.72 -24.25
C ASP A 164 -23.42 -19.90 -24.58
N MET A 165 -23.76 -21.08 -24.04
CA MET A 165 -22.98 -22.31 -24.22
C MET A 165 -22.99 -22.85 -25.67
N GLU A 166 -23.79 -22.28 -26.58
CA GLU A 166 -23.88 -22.76 -27.97
C GLU A 166 -22.82 -22.14 -28.91
N CYS A 167 -22.11 -21.09 -28.46
CA CYS A 167 -21.37 -20.19 -29.36
C CYS A 167 -19.84 -20.17 -29.20
N HIS A 168 -19.28 -20.65 -28.08
CA HIS A 168 -17.90 -20.32 -27.70
C HIS A 168 -16.91 -21.47 -27.91
N ASN A 169 -15.78 -21.14 -28.53
CA ASN A 169 -14.59 -21.98 -28.45
C ASN A 169 -13.86 -21.69 -27.12
N VAL A 170 -14.26 -22.41 -26.08
CA VAL A 170 -13.73 -22.40 -24.70
C VAL A 170 -12.20 -22.43 -24.57
N SER A 171 -11.49 -22.86 -25.62
CA SER A 171 -10.02 -22.91 -25.63
C SER A 171 -9.34 -21.59 -25.99
N GLU A 172 -10.07 -20.58 -26.48
CA GLU A 172 -9.49 -19.34 -27.02
C GLU A 172 -10.09 -18.04 -26.45
N GLU A 173 -11.32 -18.05 -25.91
CA GLU A 173 -12.03 -16.82 -25.50
C GLU A 173 -12.41 -16.86 -24.01
N LEU A 174 -11.77 -16.00 -23.20
CA LEU A 174 -12.20 -15.75 -21.83
C LEU A 174 -13.53 -14.97 -21.82
N PRO A 175 -14.37 -15.13 -20.78
CA PRO A 175 -15.63 -14.40 -20.67
C PRO A 175 -15.39 -12.89 -20.79
N LEU A 176 -16.22 -12.22 -21.61
CA LEU A 176 -16.17 -10.79 -21.82
C LEU A 176 -16.28 -10.06 -20.47
N ARG A 177 -15.16 -9.48 -20.02
CA ARG A 177 -15.12 -8.72 -18.78
C ARG A 177 -15.72 -7.33 -19.04
N PRO A 178 -16.59 -6.81 -18.15
CA PRO A 178 -17.17 -5.50 -18.32
C PRO A 178 -16.06 -4.44 -18.40
N GLU A 179 -16.17 -3.53 -19.37
CA GLU A 179 -15.30 -2.37 -19.41
C GLU A 179 -15.58 -1.47 -18.21
N ILE A 180 -14.52 -1.02 -17.55
CA ILE A 180 -14.64 -0.12 -16.41
C ILE A 180 -14.77 1.30 -16.96
N PRO A 181 -15.92 1.97 -16.75
CA PRO A 181 -16.11 3.32 -17.27
C PRO A 181 -15.12 4.30 -16.62
N THR A 182 -14.71 5.30 -17.38
CA THR A 182 -14.01 6.47 -16.81
C THR A 182 -15.04 7.36 -16.13
N LEU A 183 -15.01 7.39 -14.80
CA LEU A 183 -15.91 8.19 -13.97
C LEU A 183 -15.21 9.47 -13.50
N ASN A 184 -15.85 10.62 -13.69
CA ASN A 184 -15.35 11.92 -13.21
C ASN A 184 -15.77 12.24 -11.77
N GLY A 185 -16.75 11.51 -11.23
CA GLY A 185 -17.27 11.64 -9.87
C GLY A 185 -17.81 10.30 -9.39
N LEU A 186 -17.97 10.16 -8.06
CA LEU A 186 -18.51 8.91 -7.52
C LEU A 186 -20.03 8.90 -7.74
N PRO A 187 -20.61 7.81 -8.26
CA PRO A 187 -22.07 7.68 -8.34
C PRO A 187 -22.68 7.80 -6.95
N ASP A 188 -23.81 8.47 -6.76
CA ASP A 188 -24.47 8.56 -5.44
C ASP A 188 -24.82 7.15 -4.94
N LYS A 189 -24.06 6.67 -3.95
CA LYS A 189 -24.20 5.34 -3.34
C LYS A 189 -23.83 5.46 -1.87
N HIS A 190 -24.85 5.39 -1.03
CA HIS A 190 -24.70 5.34 0.41
C HIS A 190 -23.97 4.06 0.82
N SER A 191 -23.01 4.15 1.74
CA SER A 191 -22.38 2.99 2.37
C SER A 191 -22.95 2.75 3.77
N VAL A 192 -23.14 1.47 4.13
CA VAL A 192 -23.52 1.07 5.50
C VAL A 192 -22.35 1.19 6.49
N VAL A 193 -21.11 1.21 5.98
CA VAL A 193 -19.90 1.39 6.79
C VAL A 193 -19.46 2.85 6.73
N SER A 194 -19.28 3.45 7.91
CA SER A 194 -18.71 4.79 8.06
C SER A 194 -17.32 4.73 8.70
N LEU A 195 -16.38 5.44 8.09
CA LEU A 195 -15.03 5.70 8.60
C LEU A 195 -14.92 7.10 9.22
N ARG A 196 -15.98 7.92 9.10
CA ARG A 196 -16.05 9.29 9.62
C ARG A 196 -15.99 9.33 11.14
N GLY A 197 -15.32 10.34 11.68
CA GLY A 197 -15.14 10.52 13.12
C GLY A 197 -14.25 9.46 13.79
N LYS A 198 -13.53 8.65 13.00
CA LYS A 198 -12.67 7.57 13.51
C LYS A 198 -11.20 7.89 13.32
N GLN A 199 -10.39 7.37 14.23
CA GLN A 199 -8.96 7.24 14.03
C GLN A 199 -8.69 5.94 13.27
N LEU A 200 -7.99 6.04 12.14
CA LEU A 200 -7.62 4.94 11.28
C LEU A 200 -6.11 4.75 11.27
N GLN A 201 -5.68 3.54 10.94
CA GLN A 201 -4.29 3.21 10.71
C GLN A 201 -4.06 2.95 9.23
N VAL A 202 -3.08 3.66 8.65
CA VAL A 202 -2.81 3.61 7.21
C VAL A 202 -1.33 3.48 7.00
N ILE A 203 -0.92 2.52 6.18
CA ILE A 203 0.46 2.41 5.72
C ILE A 203 0.56 3.18 4.40
N VAL A 204 1.53 4.08 4.30
CA VAL A 204 1.72 4.95 3.13
C VAL A 204 2.91 4.47 2.33
N LYS A 205 2.75 4.38 1.01
CA LYS A 205 3.83 4.09 0.07
C LYS A 205 3.82 5.12 -1.06
N ILE A 206 4.97 5.67 -1.39
CA ILE A 206 5.19 6.52 -2.56
C ILE A 206 6.32 5.90 -3.36
N ALA A 207 6.05 5.57 -4.61
CA ALA A 207 7.02 4.95 -5.49
C ALA A 207 6.82 5.43 -6.93
N GLN A 208 7.87 5.31 -7.74
CA GLN A 208 7.80 5.57 -9.16
C GLN A 208 8.50 4.48 -9.97
N ILE A 209 7.97 4.25 -11.17
CA ILE A 209 8.62 3.43 -12.19
C ILE A 209 9.15 4.35 -13.27
N VAL A 210 10.44 4.27 -13.55
CA VAL A 210 11.17 5.07 -14.53
C VAL A 210 11.56 4.20 -15.71
N LEU A 211 11.24 4.67 -16.91
CA LEU A 211 11.66 4.10 -18.18
C LEU A 211 12.60 5.08 -18.88
N THR A 212 13.69 4.57 -19.45
CA THR A 212 14.64 5.37 -20.24
C THR A 212 14.72 4.82 -21.66
N PRO A 213 15.26 5.58 -22.63
CA PRO A 213 15.51 5.04 -23.98
C PRO A 213 16.34 3.75 -23.99
N GLU A 214 17.25 3.57 -23.03
CA GLU A 214 18.08 2.37 -22.86
C GLU A 214 17.32 1.21 -22.21
N LYS A 215 16.32 1.52 -21.35
CA LYS A 215 15.41 0.55 -20.72
C LYS A 215 13.96 0.96 -20.96
N PRO A 216 13.44 0.80 -22.20
CA PRO A 216 12.18 1.39 -22.62
C PRO A 216 10.95 0.59 -22.21
N LYS A 217 11.12 -0.58 -21.58
CA LYS A 217 10.05 -1.50 -21.18
C LYS A 217 10.18 -1.84 -19.70
N TYR A 218 9.03 -1.98 -19.05
CA TYR A 218 8.90 -2.59 -17.73
C TYR A 218 8.16 -3.91 -17.91
N ASP A 219 8.72 -5.00 -17.41
CA ASP A 219 8.20 -6.36 -17.63
C ASP A 219 6.97 -6.70 -16.76
N GLY A 220 6.54 -5.77 -15.91
CA GLY A 220 5.45 -5.96 -14.98
C GLY A 220 5.94 -6.35 -13.58
N GLY A 221 5.01 -6.30 -12.62
CA GLY A 221 5.21 -6.86 -11.29
C GLY A 221 4.76 -8.32 -11.25
N ALA A 222 4.85 -8.93 -10.08
CA ALA A 222 4.29 -10.25 -9.84
C ALA A 222 2.93 -10.16 -9.14
N TRP A 223 2.15 -11.24 -9.18
CA TRP A 223 0.81 -11.31 -8.58
C TRP A 223 0.87 -11.37 -7.06
N HIS A 224 0.37 -10.36 -6.36
CA HIS A 224 0.48 -10.29 -4.90
C HIS A 224 -0.75 -9.68 -4.19
N VAL A 225 -0.79 -9.88 -2.87
CA VAL A 225 -1.61 -9.11 -1.92
C VAL A 225 -0.71 -8.26 -1.01
N GLU A 226 -1.27 -7.24 -0.37
CA GLU A 226 -0.49 -6.31 0.45
C GLU A 226 -0.28 -6.84 1.88
N GLY A 227 0.97 -6.79 2.32
CA GLY A 227 1.37 -7.18 3.67
C GLY A 227 1.13 -8.65 4.01
N THR A 228 1.13 -8.94 5.30
CA THR A 228 0.91 -10.26 5.90
C THR A 228 -0.24 -10.13 6.92
N LEU A 229 -0.54 -11.22 7.65
CA LEU A 229 -1.44 -11.17 8.80
C LEU A 229 -0.97 -10.21 9.92
N ALA A 230 0.31 -9.84 9.95
CA ALA A 230 0.84 -8.88 10.92
C ALA A 230 0.32 -7.45 10.66
N GLU A 231 0.14 -7.07 9.40
CA GLU A 231 -0.32 -5.72 9.01
C GLU A 231 -1.84 -5.58 9.05
N LYS A 232 -2.60 -6.69 8.98
CA LYS A 232 -4.08 -6.69 8.99
C LYS A 232 -4.70 -5.71 7.99
N ILE A 233 -4.13 -5.61 6.79
CA ILE A 233 -4.60 -4.73 5.73
C ILE A 233 -5.92 -5.28 5.18
N VAL A 234 -6.97 -4.45 5.18
CA VAL A 234 -8.31 -4.80 4.67
C VAL A 234 -8.56 -4.26 3.27
N GLY A 235 -7.87 -3.20 2.86
CA GLY A 235 -8.04 -2.58 1.56
C GLY A 235 -6.85 -1.77 1.11
N THR A 236 -6.73 -1.64 -0.20
CA THR A 236 -5.65 -0.92 -0.87
C THR A 236 -6.24 0.20 -1.70
N GLY A 237 -5.73 1.41 -1.51
CA GLY A 237 -6.05 2.59 -2.31
C GLY A 237 -4.81 3.07 -3.07
N ILE A 238 -4.93 3.32 -4.36
CA ILE A 238 -3.81 3.79 -5.21
C ILE A 238 -4.23 5.04 -5.96
N TYR A 239 -3.39 6.09 -5.89
CA TYR A 239 -3.49 7.31 -6.66
C TYR A 239 -2.36 7.40 -7.68
N TYR A 240 -2.70 7.41 -8.96
CA TYR A 240 -1.76 7.59 -10.08
C TYR A 240 -1.54 9.07 -10.35
N PHE A 241 -0.59 9.68 -9.65
CA PHE A 241 -0.48 11.14 -9.68
C PHE A 241 0.31 11.68 -10.87
N SER A 242 1.24 10.93 -11.48
CA SER A 242 1.92 11.30 -12.73
C SER A 242 2.09 10.08 -13.63
N CYS A 243 1.70 10.19 -14.90
CA CYS A 243 1.95 9.16 -15.92
C CYS A 243 2.39 9.84 -17.21
N GLU A 244 3.69 9.92 -17.44
CA GLU A 244 4.29 10.71 -18.52
C GLU A 244 5.03 9.80 -19.50
N ASN A 245 4.75 9.96 -20.80
CA ASN A 245 5.43 9.26 -21.89
C ASN A 245 5.40 7.72 -21.78
N ILE A 246 4.30 7.15 -21.30
CA ILE A 246 4.08 5.69 -21.20
C ILE A 246 2.76 5.30 -21.87
N LYS A 247 2.66 4.05 -22.31
CA LYS A 247 1.43 3.45 -22.85
C LYS A 247 1.20 2.06 -22.28
N ASN A 248 -0.04 1.58 -22.33
CA ASN A 248 -0.47 0.24 -21.87
C ASN A 248 -0.31 0.00 -20.36
N SER A 249 -0.26 1.03 -19.53
CA SER A 249 -0.16 0.86 -18.08
C SER A 249 -1.50 0.38 -17.51
N ARG A 250 -1.52 -0.86 -16.98
CA ARG A 250 -2.71 -1.49 -16.41
C ARG A 250 -2.41 -2.16 -15.08
N LEU A 251 -3.44 -2.27 -14.25
CA LEU A 251 -3.43 -3.07 -13.03
C LEU A 251 -4.45 -4.20 -13.18
N SER A 252 -3.97 -5.44 -13.18
CA SER A 252 -4.80 -6.63 -13.29
C SER A 252 -5.17 -7.19 -11.93
N PHE A 253 -6.33 -7.84 -11.85
CA PHE A 253 -6.88 -8.42 -10.63
C PHE A 253 -7.24 -9.89 -10.84
N ARG A 254 -7.04 -10.70 -9.82
CA ARG A 254 -7.54 -12.08 -9.72
C ARG A 254 -7.96 -12.40 -8.30
N ALA A 255 -8.91 -13.33 -8.14
CA ALA A 255 -9.36 -13.82 -6.85
C ALA A 255 -9.11 -15.32 -6.75
N GLU A 256 -8.83 -15.81 -5.55
CA GLU A 256 -8.92 -17.24 -5.26
C GLU A 256 -10.39 -17.67 -5.31
N VAL A 257 -10.63 -18.86 -5.84
CA VAL A 257 -11.96 -19.46 -5.90
C VAL A 257 -11.94 -20.87 -5.30
N ASP A 258 -13.06 -21.29 -4.74
CA ASP A 258 -13.26 -22.68 -4.42
C ASP A 258 -13.45 -23.50 -5.71
N GLU A 259 -13.15 -24.79 -5.66
CA GLU A 259 -13.42 -25.69 -6.78
C GLU A 259 -14.93 -25.65 -7.09
N PRO A 260 -15.33 -25.25 -8.31
CA PRO A 260 -16.74 -25.10 -8.63
C PRO A 260 -17.42 -26.46 -8.63
N LEU A 261 -18.69 -26.50 -8.21
CA LEU A 261 -19.53 -27.68 -8.31
C LEU A 261 -19.92 -27.91 -9.78
N CYS A 262 -19.02 -28.43 -10.60
CA CYS A 262 -19.31 -28.85 -11.97
C CYS A 262 -19.87 -30.28 -12.02
N GLN A 263 -20.66 -30.58 -13.05
CA GLN A 263 -21.00 -31.98 -13.34
C GLN A 263 -19.71 -32.73 -13.74
N HIS A 264 -19.64 -34.02 -13.44
CA HIS A 264 -18.45 -34.84 -13.73
C HIS A 264 -18.04 -34.68 -15.21
N ASP A 265 -16.77 -34.31 -15.44
CA ASP A 265 -16.16 -34.07 -16.75
C ASP A 265 -16.62 -32.81 -17.52
N ASP A 266 -17.36 -31.88 -16.91
CA ASP A 266 -17.71 -30.57 -17.52
C ASP A 266 -16.58 -29.54 -17.38
N HIS A 267 -15.49 -29.77 -18.12
CA HIS A 267 -14.35 -28.87 -18.18
C HIS A 267 -14.65 -27.57 -18.93
N ASP A 268 -15.52 -27.65 -19.94
CA ASP A 268 -15.86 -26.52 -20.80
C ASP A 268 -16.70 -25.49 -20.03
N GLY A 269 -17.70 -25.92 -19.26
CA GLY A 269 -18.50 -25.02 -18.41
C GLY A 269 -17.68 -24.38 -17.29
N ALA A 270 -16.71 -25.11 -16.72
CA ALA A 270 -15.78 -24.55 -15.72
C ALA A 270 -14.86 -23.48 -16.31
N ALA A 271 -14.31 -23.72 -17.51
CA ALA A 271 -13.49 -22.76 -18.22
C ALA A 271 -14.29 -21.50 -18.60
N GLU A 272 -15.50 -21.67 -19.10
CA GLU A 272 -16.31 -20.57 -19.61
C GLU A 272 -16.85 -19.64 -18.50
N ILE A 273 -17.35 -20.22 -17.41
CA ILE A 273 -17.94 -19.44 -16.30
C ILE A 273 -16.86 -18.89 -15.38
N TYR A 274 -15.89 -19.72 -15.01
CA TYR A 274 -14.91 -19.39 -13.98
C TYR A 274 -13.55 -18.99 -14.54
N GLY A 275 -13.27 -19.25 -15.82
CA GLY A 275 -11.93 -19.09 -16.40
C GLY A 275 -10.95 -20.16 -15.91
N LEU A 276 -11.46 -21.29 -15.39
CA LEU A 276 -10.64 -22.37 -14.82
C LEU A 276 -10.44 -23.49 -15.85
N ILE A 277 -9.20 -23.68 -16.30
CA ILE A 277 -8.87 -24.66 -17.34
C ILE A 277 -8.10 -25.84 -16.73
N GLY A 278 -8.66 -27.04 -16.80
CA GLY A 278 -7.98 -28.28 -16.41
C GLY A 278 -7.43 -28.26 -14.97
N SER A 279 -6.11 -28.41 -14.83
CA SER A 279 -5.40 -28.44 -13.53
C SER A 279 -4.66 -27.14 -13.21
N GLU A 280 -5.10 -26.01 -13.78
CA GLU A 280 -4.56 -24.70 -13.43
C GLU A 280 -4.87 -24.31 -11.98
N LEU A 281 -4.27 -23.20 -11.52
CA LEU A 281 -4.53 -22.67 -10.19
C LEU A 281 -6.02 -22.36 -10.01
N LEU A 282 -6.55 -22.57 -8.81
CA LEU A 282 -7.93 -22.18 -8.45
C LEU A 282 -8.01 -20.66 -8.23
N VAL A 283 -7.76 -19.93 -9.32
CA VAL A 283 -7.77 -18.47 -9.36
C VAL A 283 -8.59 -18.00 -10.56
N GLN A 284 -9.51 -17.07 -10.32
CA GLN A 284 -10.28 -16.42 -11.36
C GLN A 284 -9.67 -15.05 -11.67
N VAL A 285 -9.22 -14.85 -12.91
CA VAL A 285 -8.78 -13.53 -13.40
C VAL A 285 -10.00 -12.62 -13.55
N LEU A 286 -10.06 -11.54 -12.80
CA LEU A 286 -11.22 -10.61 -12.77
C LEU A 286 -11.16 -9.54 -13.87
N GLY A 287 -10.00 -9.36 -14.49
CA GLY A 287 -9.76 -8.37 -15.54
C GLY A 287 -8.72 -7.33 -15.11
N SER A 288 -8.69 -6.20 -15.80
CA SER A 288 -7.69 -5.16 -15.56
C SER A 288 -8.23 -3.74 -15.77
N VAL A 289 -7.69 -2.81 -15.01
CA VAL A 289 -8.01 -1.38 -15.08
C VAL A 289 -6.84 -0.64 -15.73
N GLU A 290 -7.13 0.25 -16.66
CA GLU A 290 -6.12 1.19 -17.17
C GLU A 290 -5.75 2.20 -16.07
N THR A 291 -4.46 2.37 -15.82
CA THR A 291 -3.94 3.23 -14.74
C THR A 291 -3.53 4.59 -15.29
N LEU A 292 -4.54 5.40 -15.64
CA LEU A 292 -4.38 6.75 -16.16
C LEU A 292 -3.92 7.73 -15.08
N GLU A 293 -3.28 8.84 -15.49
CA GLU A 293 -3.00 9.95 -14.59
C GLU A 293 -4.29 10.48 -13.93
N SER A 294 -4.17 10.91 -12.68
CA SER A 294 -5.24 11.40 -11.81
C SER A 294 -6.28 10.35 -11.38
N ARG A 295 -6.10 9.07 -11.75
CA ARG A 295 -7.02 8.00 -11.35
C ARG A 295 -6.76 7.56 -9.90
N CYS A 296 -7.85 7.38 -9.16
CA CYS A 296 -7.87 6.75 -7.84
C CYS A 296 -8.55 5.38 -7.93
N LEU A 297 -7.93 4.35 -7.38
CA LEU A 297 -8.48 3.00 -7.29
C LEU A 297 -8.55 2.57 -5.82
N VAL A 298 -9.63 1.92 -5.42
CA VAL A 298 -9.73 1.23 -4.13
C VAL A 298 -10.27 -0.17 -4.36
N PHE A 299 -9.65 -1.16 -3.74
CA PHE A 299 -10.02 -2.55 -3.84
C PHE A 299 -9.70 -3.29 -2.54
N PRO A 300 -10.45 -4.35 -2.21
CA PRO A 300 -10.21 -5.11 -0.99
C PRO A 300 -8.93 -5.93 -1.11
N ASN A 301 -8.19 -6.06 -0.01
CA ASN A 301 -6.87 -6.71 0.00
C ASN A 301 -6.92 -8.25 -0.17
N ILE A 302 -8.13 -8.81 -0.34
CA ILE A 302 -8.34 -10.21 -0.71
C ILE A 302 -8.04 -10.47 -2.19
N LEU A 303 -8.03 -9.42 -3.03
CA LEU A 303 -7.75 -9.55 -4.46
C LEU A 303 -6.25 -9.53 -4.69
N GLN A 304 -5.74 -10.58 -5.32
CA GLN A 304 -4.40 -10.54 -5.89
C GLN A 304 -4.38 -9.55 -7.04
N HIS A 305 -3.32 -8.77 -7.13
CA HIS A 305 -3.16 -7.78 -8.18
C HIS A 305 -1.74 -7.80 -8.75
N GLN A 306 -1.62 -7.32 -10.00
CA GLN A 306 -0.36 -7.30 -10.74
C GLN A 306 -0.28 -6.06 -11.61
N VAL A 307 0.82 -5.32 -11.49
CA VAL A 307 1.17 -4.28 -12.46
C VAL A 307 1.55 -4.96 -13.77
N GLN A 308 0.81 -4.69 -14.84
CA GLN A 308 1.08 -5.29 -16.15
C GLN A 308 2.31 -4.67 -16.82
N PRO A 309 2.93 -5.38 -17.78
CA PRO A 309 4.01 -4.81 -18.58
C PRO A 309 3.57 -3.53 -19.29
N PHE A 310 4.45 -2.55 -19.37
CA PHE A 310 4.21 -1.30 -20.10
C PHE A 310 5.52 -0.74 -20.66
N GLU A 311 5.42 0.18 -21.62
CA GLU A 311 6.58 0.70 -22.33
C GLU A 311 6.43 2.20 -22.65
N LEU A 312 7.54 2.81 -23.08
CA LEU A 312 7.56 4.20 -23.52
C LEU A 312 6.62 4.44 -24.71
N GLN A 313 5.93 5.58 -24.69
CA GLN A 313 5.13 6.03 -25.83
C GLN A 313 6.03 6.60 -26.94
N ASP A 314 6.92 7.53 -26.61
CA ASP A 314 8.02 8.03 -27.43
C ASP A 314 9.33 7.39 -26.91
N PRO A 315 9.89 6.37 -27.60
CA PRO A 315 11.10 5.67 -27.16
C PRO A 315 12.36 6.53 -27.06
N THR A 316 12.32 7.76 -27.59
CA THR A 316 13.47 8.68 -27.58
C THR A 316 13.57 9.54 -26.31
N LYS A 317 12.52 9.51 -25.47
CA LYS A 317 12.45 10.29 -24.24
C LYS A 317 12.18 9.37 -23.06
N SER A 318 12.66 9.75 -21.88
CA SER A 318 12.31 9.04 -20.65
C SER A 318 10.81 9.17 -20.37
N GLY A 319 10.29 8.24 -19.57
CA GLY A 319 8.91 8.21 -19.13
C GLY A 319 8.82 7.77 -17.67
N VAL A 320 7.72 8.10 -17.02
CA VAL A 320 7.53 7.81 -15.60
C VAL A 320 6.09 7.49 -15.27
N ARG A 321 5.92 6.58 -14.32
CA ARG A 321 4.64 6.29 -13.64
C ARG A 321 4.84 6.45 -12.15
N LYS A 322 4.14 7.39 -11.52
CA LYS A 322 4.27 7.69 -10.09
C LYS A 322 2.98 7.40 -9.33
N ILE A 323 3.10 6.79 -8.16
CA ILE A 323 1.96 6.38 -7.34
C ILE A 323 2.09 6.81 -5.88
N LEU A 324 0.95 7.15 -5.28
CA LEU A 324 0.74 7.19 -3.84
C LEU A 324 -0.23 6.06 -3.48
N ALA A 325 0.17 5.15 -2.60
CA ALA A 325 -0.65 4.06 -2.13
C ALA A 325 -0.95 4.18 -0.63
N PHE A 326 -2.16 3.79 -0.27
CA PHE A 326 -2.68 3.68 1.09
C PHE A 326 -3.11 2.25 1.34
N PHE A 327 -2.51 1.61 2.34
CA PHE A 327 -2.96 0.30 2.81
C PHE A 327 -3.71 0.51 4.12
N LEU A 328 -5.04 0.36 4.07
CA LEU A 328 -5.92 0.55 5.19
C LEU A 328 -5.83 -0.67 6.11
N VAL A 329 -5.34 -0.47 7.33
CA VAL A 329 -5.34 -1.48 8.40
C VAL A 329 -6.76 -1.60 8.96
N ASP A 330 -7.16 -2.81 9.34
CA ASP A 330 -8.46 -3.10 9.94
C ASP A 330 -8.78 -2.14 11.12
N PRO A 331 -9.77 -1.24 10.96
CA PRO A 331 -10.12 -0.28 12.00
C PRO A 331 -10.65 -0.92 13.29
N LYS A 332 -11.12 -2.18 13.24
CA LYS A 332 -11.59 -2.93 14.41
C LYS A 332 -10.45 -3.60 15.18
N ASN A 333 -9.28 -3.77 14.56
CA ASN A 333 -8.17 -4.57 15.09
C ASN A 333 -6.82 -3.84 14.93
N PRO A 334 -6.62 -2.67 15.57
CA PRO A 334 -5.41 -1.87 15.39
C PRO A 334 -4.14 -2.64 15.78
N ILE A 335 -3.02 -2.21 15.21
CA ILE A 335 -1.67 -2.72 15.44
C ILE A 335 -0.75 -1.61 15.98
N PRO A 336 0.44 -1.92 16.50
CA PRO A 336 1.41 -0.90 16.87
C PRO A 336 1.76 0.01 15.68
N SER A 337 1.53 1.29 15.84
CA SER A 337 1.73 2.34 14.83
C SER A 337 2.76 3.36 15.28
N THR A 338 3.02 4.37 14.45
CA THR A 338 3.92 5.48 14.79
C THR A 338 3.40 6.40 15.90
N SER A 339 2.15 6.26 16.35
CA SER A 339 1.70 6.95 17.57
C SER A 339 2.26 6.32 18.85
N VAL A 340 2.73 5.07 18.78
CA VAL A 340 3.25 4.33 19.94
C VAL A 340 4.68 3.82 19.75
N ILE A 341 5.15 3.69 18.51
CA ILE A 341 6.54 3.36 18.16
C ILE A 341 7.29 4.67 17.91
N PRO A 342 8.33 5.00 18.70
CA PRO A 342 9.20 6.15 18.42
C PRO A 342 9.94 5.96 17.09
N PRO A 343 10.42 7.05 16.46
CA PRO A 343 11.29 6.97 15.30
C PRO A 343 12.41 5.96 15.48
N GLN A 344 12.62 5.12 14.46
CA GLN A 344 13.69 4.13 14.47
C GLN A 344 14.95 4.64 13.80
N GLN A 345 14.86 5.70 12.99
CA GLN A 345 15.96 6.28 12.23
C GLN A 345 16.99 6.88 13.17
N GLU A 346 18.21 6.32 13.19
CA GLU A 346 19.29 6.82 14.04
C GLU A 346 19.62 8.30 13.75
N GLU A 347 19.47 8.73 12.50
CA GLU A 347 19.69 10.12 12.09
C GLU A 347 18.69 11.09 12.74
N TRP A 348 17.42 10.70 12.85
CA TRP A 348 16.38 11.55 13.45
C TRP A 348 16.61 11.76 14.94
N MET A 349 17.29 10.80 15.58
CA MET A 349 17.70 10.88 16.99
C MET A 349 18.91 11.79 17.22
N LYS A 350 19.65 12.15 16.16
CA LYS A 350 20.85 12.99 16.25
C LYS A 350 20.55 14.49 16.16
N THR A 351 19.36 14.87 15.72
CA THR A 351 18.93 16.27 15.62
C THR A 351 19.12 17.00 16.95
N PRO A 352 19.78 18.17 16.96
CA PRO A 352 20.05 18.88 18.20
C PRO A 352 18.73 19.26 18.87
N ILE A 353 18.45 18.62 20.00
CA ILE A 353 17.43 19.10 20.92
C ILE A 353 18.01 20.40 21.47
N ALA A 354 17.31 21.52 21.29
CA ALA A 354 17.73 22.81 21.81
C ALA A 354 17.68 22.80 23.35
N PHE A 355 18.65 22.15 23.98
CA PHE A 355 18.98 22.34 25.38
C PHE A 355 19.95 23.51 25.46
N THR A 356 19.68 24.43 26.37
CA THR A 356 20.63 25.45 26.78
C THR A 356 21.86 24.79 27.40
N ASP A 357 22.95 24.74 26.64
CA ASP A 357 24.37 24.64 27.04
C ASP A 357 24.71 23.81 28.29
N ILE A 358 24.49 22.49 28.26
CA ILE A 358 25.25 21.55 29.11
C ILE A 358 25.51 20.24 28.34
N ASP A 359 26.73 20.10 27.79
CA ASP A 359 27.20 18.90 27.05
C ASP A 359 26.96 17.58 27.83
N GLU A 360 27.04 17.65 29.16
CA GLU A 360 26.85 16.50 30.06
C GLU A 360 25.39 16.03 30.14
N VAL A 361 24.43 16.97 30.04
CA VAL A 361 22.99 16.65 29.96
C VAL A 361 22.67 16.06 28.60
N GLU A 362 23.26 16.58 27.53
CA GLU A 362 23.09 16.03 26.18
C GLU A 362 23.61 14.58 26.10
N GLN A 363 24.81 14.31 26.63
CA GLN A 363 25.37 12.95 26.64
C GLN A 363 24.53 11.98 27.47
N ASN A 364 24.04 12.41 28.63
CA ASN A 364 23.14 11.58 29.45
C ASN A 364 21.83 11.30 28.73
N ILE A 365 21.21 12.29 28.08
CA ILE A 365 19.98 12.10 27.30
C ILE A 365 20.24 11.17 26.10
N ARG A 366 21.36 11.33 25.40
CA ARG A 366 21.74 10.45 24.30
C ARG A 366 21.95 9.00 24.75
N SER A 367 22.48 8.79 25.95
CA SER A 367 22.63 7.44 26.54
C SER A 367 21.29 6.78 26.91
N MET A 368 20.23 7.58 27.08
CA MET A 368 18.86 7.10 27.34
C MET A 368 18.04 6.88 26.07
N LEU A 369 18.51 7.35 24.90
CA LEU A 369 17.85 7.05 23.63
C LEU A 369 17.94 5.55 23.33
N ALA A 370 16.82 4.96 22.91
CA ALA A 370 16.85 3.63 22.32
C ALA A 370 17.85 3.65 21.15
N LYS A 371 18.67 2.61 21.02
CA LYS A 371 19.65 2.53 19.92
C LYS A 371 18.87 2.54 18.60
N GLY A 372 18.93 3.66 17.88
CA GLY A 372 18.34 3.79 16.55
C GLY A 372 18.94 2.80 15.56
N MET A 373 18.24 2.61 14.46
CA MET A 373 18.60 1.78 13.32
C MET A 373 19.30 2.65 12.26
N THR A 374 20.48 2.21 11.82
CA THR A 374 21.17 2.82 10.68
C THR A 374 20.42 2.52 9.38
N LEU A 375 20.62 3.33 8.34
CA LEU A 375 20.07 3.04 7.01
C LEU A 375 20.56 1.68 6.46
N ALA A 376 21.80 1.31 6.73
CA ALA A 376 22.36 0.02 6.30
C ALA A 376 21.66 -1.16 6.98
N GLU A 377 21.42 -1.09 8.29
CA GLU A 377 20.66 -2.10 9.03
C GLU A 377 19.20 -2.16 8.53
N ALA A 378 18.58 -1.01 8.28
CA ALA A 378 17.21 -0.95 7.72
C ALA A 378 17.12 -1.64 6.35
N LYS A 379 18.10 -1.43 5.46
CA LYS A 379 18.17 -2.11 4.16
C LYS A 379 18.37 -3.62 4.32
N GLN A 380 19.15 -4.07 5.31
CA GLN A 380 19.30 -5.50 5.61
C GLN A 380 18.00 -6.13 6.13
N HIS A 381 17.27 -5.43 7.00
CA HIS A 381 15.96 -5.89 7.47
C HIS A 381 14.95 -5.95 6.32
N ARG A 382 14.94 -4.95 5.42
CA ARG A 382 14.13 -5.00 4.20
C ARG A 382 14.40 -6.25 3.37
N LEU A 383 15.67 -6.60 3.12
CA LEU A 383 16.00 -7.80 2.33
C LEU A 383 15.52 -9.10 3.01
N LYS A 384 15.58 -9.17 4.35
CA LYS A 384 15.04 -10.31 5.11
C LYS A 384 13.52 -10.37 5.02
N LEU A 385 12.85 -9.24 5.19
CA LEU A 385 11.40 -9.09 5.03
C LEU A 385 10.98 -9.55 3.62
N MET A 386 11.67 -9.07 2.58
CA MET A 386 11.36 -9.46 1.20
C MET A 386 11.52 -10.96 0.98
N LYS A 387 12.59 -11.54 1.53
CA LYS A 387 12.83 -12.98 1.47
C LYS A 387 11.73 -13.79 2.17
N GLU A 388 11.18 -13.30 3.29
CA GLU A 388 10.05 -13.96 3.97
C GLU A 388 8.75 -13.91 3.17
N ARG A 389 8.62 -12.91 2.30
CA ARG A 389 7.43 -12.68 1.45
C ARG A 389 7.53 -13.29 0.07
N ALA A 390 8.75 -13.62 -0.36
CA ALA A 390 9.05 -14.32 -1.60
C ALA A 390 8.69 -15.81 -1.49
N GLU A 391 7.42 -16.13 -1.73
CA GLU A 391 7.01 -17.48 -2.10
C GLU A 391 6.98 -17.59 -3.63
N PRO A 392 7.80 -18.46 -4.27
CA PRO A 392 7.74 -18.64 -5.71
C PRO A 392 6.47 -19.38 -6.12
N GLU A 393 5.89 -19.00 -7.27
CA GLU A 393 4.72 -19.68 -7.81
C GLU A 393 5.04 -21.17 -8.03
N PRO A 394 4.20 -22.09 -7.53
CA PRO A 394 4.47 -23.50 -7.70
C PRO A 394 4.49 -23.85 -9.20
N PRO A 395 5.49 -24.61 -9.65
CA PRO A 395 5.56 -25.06 -11.03
C PRO A 395 4.33 -25.91 -11.37
N GLU A 396 3.94 -25.94 -12.64
CA GLU A 396 2.68 -26.53 -13.12
C GLU A 396 2.39 -27.92 -12.56
N TYR A 397 3.39 -28.80 -12.52
CA TYR A 397 3.27 -30.17 -12.00
C TYR A 397 2.96 -30.26 -10.49
N ALA A 398 3.21 -29.19 -9.71
CA ALA A 398 2.99 -29.13 -8.28
C ALA A 398 1.66 -28.44 -7.91
N ARG A 399 0.99 -27.79 -8.87
CA ARG A 399 -0.28 -27.05 -8.66
C ARG A 399 -1.43 -27.98 -8.27
N LEU A 400 -1.39 -29.25 -8.69
CA LEU A 400 -2.33 -30.29 -8.25
C LEU A 400 -2.35 -30.51 -6.72
N ASN A 401 -1.21 -30.30 -6.03
CA ASN A 401 -1.08 -30.51 -4.59
C ASN A 401 -1.20 -29.21 -3.78
N ASN A 402 -1.02 -28.06 -4.42
CA ASN A 402 -1.23 -26.74 -3.82
C ASN A 402 -1.89 -25.79 -4.84
N PRO A 403 -3.20 -25.96 -5.08
CA PRO A 403 -3.92 -25.23 -6.14
C PRO A 403 -4.16 -23.75 -5.79
N ARG A 404 -3.83 -23.33 -4.57
CA ARG A 404 -4.07 -22.00 -4.01
C ARG A 404 -2.73 -21.36 -3.70
N TYR A 405 -2.28 -20.43 -4.54
CA TYR A 405 -0.99 -19.76 -4.40
C TYR A 405 -1.14 -18.25 -4.20
N PHE A 406 -0.34 -17.70 -3.28
CA PHE A 406 -0.21 -16.26 -3.04
C PHE A 406 1.26 -15.89 -2.91
N SER A 407 1.67 -14.82 -3.58
CA SER A 407 2.84 -14.05 -3.17
C SER A 407 2.41 -12.82 -2.37
N LEU A 408 3.29 -12.32 -1.51
CA LEU A 408 3.03 -11.10 -0.74
C LEU A 408 3.82 -9.95 -1.35
N CYS A 409 3.31 -8.71 -1.29
CA CYS A 409 4.03 -7.54 -1.83
C CYS A 409 5.44 -7.45 -1.24
N GLU A 410 6.38 -6.96 -2.04
CA GLU A 410 7.82 -6.90 -1.75
C GLU A 410 8.52 -8.26 -1.78
N HIS A 411 8.56 -8.93 -2.94
CA HIS A 411 9.30 -10.17 -3.13
C HIS A 411 10.28 -10.09 -4.29
#